data_AF-A0A0M3G7H4-F1
#
_entry.id   AF-A0A0M3G7H4-F1
#
_cell.length_a   1.000
_cell.length_b   1.000
_cell.length_c   1.000
_cell.angle_alpha   90.00
_cell.angle_beta   90.00
_cell.angle_gamma   90.00
#
_symmetry.space_group_name_H-M   'P 1'
#
loop_
_entity.id
_entity.type
_entity.pdbx_description
1 polymer ?
#
loop_
_entity_poly.entity_id
_entity_poly.type
_entity_poly.pdbx_seq_one_letter_code
_entity_poly.pdbx_strand_id
1 'polypeptide(L)'
;MKKVIKLNLITLCLINTLSISIVDAKAEETLDQIDVVEKNVANDKKPFIEAKAKSTREHIFKDTQTIDQVIRSIPGAFTQQDKGSGVVSVNIRGENG
;
A
#
# COMPACT_ATOMS: atom_id res chain seq x y z
N MET A 1 68.37 16.60 14.07
CA MET A 1 68.04 16.33 15.49
C MET A 1 66.66 15.67 15.54
N LYS A 2 66.53 14.40 15.93
CA LYS A 2 65.23 13.73 16.06
C LYS A 2 64.61 14.08 17.41
N LYS A 3 63.44 14.75 17.42
CA LYS A 3 62.65 14.98 18.64
C LYS A 3 61.95 13.66 19.00
N VAL A 4 62.40 13.03 20.09
CA VAL A 4 61.78 11.82 20.61
C VAL A 4 60.80 12.26 21.70
N ILE A 5 59.50 12.07 21.45
CA ILE A 5 58.45 12.37 22.42
C ILE A 5 58.31 11.15 23.34
N LYS A 6 58.54 11.32 24.64
CA LYS A 6 58.31 10.27 25.65
C LYS A 6 56.86 10.38 26.13
N LEU A 7 56.02 9.41 25.77
CA LEU A 7 54.62 9.36 26.18
C LEU A 7 54.47 8.47 27.42
N ASN A 8 53.75 8.96 28.44
CA ASN A 8 53.47 8.22 29.67
C ASN A 8 52.38 7.15 29.42
N LEU A 9 52.43 6.05 30.18
CA LEU A 9 51.47 4.94 30.08
C LEU A 9 50.03 5.39 30.36
N ILE A 10 49.85 6.33 31.27
CA ILE A 10 48.52 6.90 31.61
C ILE A 10 47.94 7.67 30.42
N THR A 11 48.75 8.44 29.70
CA THR A 11 48.30 9.16 28.51
C THR A 11 47.96 8.23 27.36
N LEU A 12 48.63 7.08 27.24
CA LEU A 12 48.28 6.06 26.25
C LEU A 12 46.92 5.39 26.56
N CYS A 13 46.63 5.11 27.83
CA CYS A 13 45.33 4.56 28.24
C CYS A 13 44.17 5.51 27.94
N LEU A 14 44.31 6.81 28.23
CA LEU A 14 43.26 7.80 28.04
C LEU A 14 42.89 7.99 26.55
N ILE A 15 43.87 7.88 25.66
CA ILE A 15 43.63 7.97 24.20
C ILE A 15 42.81 6.76 23.71
N ASN A 16 43.06 5.57 24.29
CA ASN A 16 42.37 4.33 23.92
C ASN A 16 40.91 4.34 24.39
N THR A 17 40.65 4.84 25.60
CA THR A 17 39.27 4.97 26.10
C THR A 17 38.45 5.98 25.29
N LEU A 18 39.06 7.08 24.83
CA LEU A 18 38.37 8.07 24.00
C LEU A 18 37.98 7.51 22.63
N SER A 19 38.84 6.67 22.05
CA SER A 19 38.60 6.10 20.72
C SER A 19 37.49 5.06 20.71
N ILE A 20 37.33 4.28 21.79
CA ILE A 20 36.23 3.32 21.95
C ILE A 20 34.87 4.05 22.03
N SER A 21 34.77 5.12 22.81
CA SER A 21 33.52 5.90 22.93
C SER A 21 33.11 6.59 21.62
N ILE A 22 34.08 6.97 20.77
CA ILE A 22 33.81 7.54 19.44
C ILE A 22 33.28 6.47 18.47
N VAL A 23 33.69 5.20 18.64
CA VAL A 23 33.22 4.09 17.81
C VAL A 23 31.77 3.73 18.16
N ASP A 24 31.41 3.68 19.44
CA ASP A 24 30.03 3.44 19.87
C ASP A 24 29.07 4.58 19.47
N ALA A 25 29.54 5.83 19.52
CA ALA A 25 28.73 6.98 19.08
C ALA A 25 28.55 7.08 17.55
N LYS A 26 29.30 6.28 16.78
CA LYS A 26 29.23 6.21 15.31
C LYS A 26 28.56 4.94 14.79
N ALA A 27 27.99 4.13 15.67
CA ALA A 27 27.11 3.05 15.25
C ALA A 27 25.85 3.68 14.62
N GLU A 28 25.88 3.90 13.31
CA GLU A 28 24.69 4.25 12.53
C GLU A 28 23.72 3.09 12.65
N GLU A 29 22.65 3.31 13.41
CA GLU A 29 21.52 2.39 13.46
C GLU A 29 20.80 2.43 12.11
N THR A 30 21.04 1.42 11.28
CA THR A 30 20.38 1.29 9.98
C THR A 30 18.94 0.87 10.20
N LEU A 31 18.00 1.79 9.97
CA LEU A 31 16.57 1.48 9.99
C LEU A 31 16.21 0.64 8.75
N ASP A 32 15.43 -0.42 8.96
CA ASP A 32 14.94 -1.26 7.86
C ASP A 32 13.99 -0.46 6.95
N GLN A 33 14.20 -0.60 5.63
CA GLN A 33 13.35 0.01 4.62
C GLN A 33 11.98 -0.69 4.56
N ILE A 34 10.90 0.06 4.77
CA ILE A 34 9.54 -0.45 4.58
C ILE A 34 9.15 -0.26 3.12
N ASP A 35 9.26 -1.32 2.33
CA ASP A 35 8.78 -1.33 0.95
C ASP A 35 7.27 -1.62 0.91
N VAL A 36 6.50 -0.63 0.44
CA VAL A 36 5.07 -0.78 0.18
C VAL A 36 4.91 -1.48 -1.17
N VAL A 37 4.79 -2.81 -1.13
CA VAL A 37 4.48 -3.60 -2.33
C VAL A 37 3.00 -3.43 -2.67
N GLU A 38 2.69 -2.69 -3.73
CA GLU A 38 1.33 -2.60 -4.25
C GLU A 38 0.87 -3.99 -4.71
N LYS A 39 -0.11 -4.55 -4.01
CA LYS A 39 -0.68 -5.85 -4.36
C LYS A 39 -1.63 -5.67 -5.54
N ASN A 40 -1.12 -5.83 -6.76
CA ASN A 40 -1.97 -5.87 -7.95
C ASN A 40 -2.82 -7.15 -7.93
N VAL A 41 -4.08 -7.02 -7.52
CA VAL A 41 -5.03 -8.14 -7.47
C VAL A 41 -5.87 -8.16 -8.75
N ALA A 42 -5.83 -9.28 -9.46
CA ALA A 42 -6.65 -9.52 -10.64
C ALA A 42 -8.15 -9.38 -10.34
N ASN A 43 -8.93 -8.88 -11.30
CA ASN A 43 -10.32 -8.44 -11.09
C ASN A 43 -11.23 -9.56 -10.57
N ASP A 44 -11.10 -10.76 -11.12
CA ASP A 44 -11.76 -12.00 -10.70
C ASP A 44 -11.50 -12.39 -9.24
N LYS A 45 -10.35 -12.00 -8.68
CA LYS A 45 -9.95 -12.32 -7.30
C LYS A 45 -10.33 -11.25 -6.29
N LYS A 46 -10.68 -10.04 -6.73
CA LYS A 46 -11.03 -8.92 -5.84
C LYS A 46 -12.19 -9.22 -4.89
N PRO A 47 -13.28 -9.92 -5.29
CA PRO A 47 -14.36 -10.29 -4.38
C PRO A 47 -13.93 -11.17 -3.20
N PHE A 48 -12.83 -11.91 -3.34
CA PHE A 48 -12.39 -12.89 -2.35
C PHE A 48 -11.25 -12.38 -1.46
N ILE A 49 -10.55 -11.33 -1.89
CA ILE A 49 -9.36 -10.79 -1.20
C ILE A 49 -9.68 -9.49 -0.46
N GLU A 50 -10.55 -8.65 -1.02
CA GLU A 50 -10.91 -7.37 -0.40
C GLU A 50 -11.97 -7.57 0.68
N ALA A 51 -11.77 -7.00 1.87
CA ALA A 51 -12.69 -7.08 3.00
C ALA A 51 -13.91 -6.15 2.84
N LYS A 52 -14.62 -6.25 1.71
CA LYS A 52 -15.86 -5.49 1.42
C LYS A 52 -16.75 -6.24 0.43
N ALA A 53 -18.04 -5.94 0.43
CA ALA A 53 -18.97 -6.47 -0.56
C ALA A 53 -18.63 -5.89 -1.95
N LYS A 54 -18.14 -6.75 -2.85
CA LYS A 54 -17.73 -6.37 -4.20
C LYS A 54 -18.20 -7.42 -5.21
N SER A 55 -18.74 -6.96 -6.33
CA SER A 55 -19.05 -7.80 -7.49
C SER A 55 -18.16 -7.36 -8.65
N THR A 56 -17.62 -8.32 -9.39
CA THR A 56 -16.75 -8.07 -10.54
C THR A 56 -17.24 -8.88 -11.72
N ARG A 57 -17.24 -8.27 -12.90
CA ARG A 57 -17.60 -8.94 -14.15
C ARG A 57 -16.58 -8.59 -15.22
N GLU A 58 -16.18 -9.59 -15.99
CA GLU A 58 -15.30 -9.43 -17.14
C GLU A 58 -16.12 -9.18 -18.41
N HIS A 59 -15.50 -8.69 -19.47
CA HIS A 59 -16.09 -8.64 -20.82
C HIS A 59 -17.39 -7.83 -21.00
N ILE A 60 -17.63 -6.80 -20.17
CA ILE A 60 -18.85 -5.96 -20.20
C ILE A 60 -19.19 -5.40 -21.59
N PHE A 61 -18.19 -5.12 -22.43
CA PHE A 61 -18.36 -4.54 -23.77
C PHE A 61 -18.43 -5.57 -24.91
N LYS A 62 -18.21 -6.86 -24.65
CA LYS A 62 -18.26 -7.91 -25.68
C LYS A 62 -19.66 -8.52 -25.82
N ASP A 63 -20.50 -8.33 -24.81
CA ASP A 63 -21.87 -8.83 -24.78
C ASP A 63 -22.85 -7.73 -25.24
N THR A 64 -23.92 -8.11 -25.95
CA THR A 64 -24.97 -7.17 -26.42
C THR A 64 -25.97 -6.76 -25.32
N GLN A 65 -25.59 -6.92 -24.05
CA GLN A 65 -26.46 -6.65 -22.90
C GLN A 65 -26.48 -5.15 -22.57
N THR A 66 -27.65 -4.64 -22.18
CA THR A 66 -27.77 -3.24 -21.74
C THR A 66 -27.24 -3.06 -20.32
N ILE A 67 -26.76 -1.86 -19.98
CA ILE A 67 -26.26 -1.55 -18.62
C ILE A 67 -27.33 -1.86 -17.54
N ASP A 68 -28.60 -1.62 -17.85
CA ASP A 68 -29.72 -1.96 -16.97
C ASP A 68 -29.77 -3.47 -16.64
N GLN A 69 -29.65 -4.34 -17.65
CA GLN A 69 -29.63 -5.79 -17.47
C GLN A 69 -28.42 -6.23 -16.65
N VAL A 70 -27.28 -5.60 -16.88
CA VAL A 70 -26.04 -5.87 -16.16
C VAL A 70 -26.19 -5.57 -14.68
N ILE A 71 -26.71 -4.39 -14.33
CA ILE A 71 -26.84 -3.98 -12.93
C ILE A 71 -27.87 -4.85 -12.21
N ARG A 72 -28.98 -5.24 -12.89
CA ARG A 72 -29.97 -6.18 -12.33
C ARG A 72 -29.43 -7.58 -12.06
N SER A 73 -28.33 -7.97 -12.70
CA SER A 73 -27.65 -9.25 -12.41
C SER A 73 -26.84 -9.22 -11.12
N ILE A 74 -26.59 -8.04 -10.54
CA ILE A 74 -25.80 -7.86 -9.33
C ILE A 74 -26.73 -7.96 -8.10
N PRO A 75 -26.48 -8.89 -7.16
CA PRO A 75 -27.28 -9.01 -5.95
C PRO A 75 -27.30 -7.73 -5.12
N GLY A 76 -28.50 -7.27 -4.73
CA GLY A 76 -28.69 -6.06 -3.93
C GLY A 76 -28.57 -4.75 -4.73
N ALA A 77 -28.53 -4.83 -6.06
CA ALA A 77 -28.62 -3.69 -6.95
C ALA A 77 -29.95 -3.71 -7.72
N PHE A 78 -30.55 -2.53 -7.88
CA PHE A 78 -31.76 -2.31 -8.66
C PHE A 78 -31.56 -1.12 -9.59
N THR A 79 -32.37 -1.06 -10.64
CA THR A 79 -32.34 0.05 -11.58
C THR A 79 -33.74 0.58 -11.82
N GLN A 80 -33.83 1.90 -11.90
CA GLN A 80 -35.02 2.62 -12.34
C GLN A 80 -34.69 3.23 -13.70
N GLN A 81 -35.28 2.68 -14.74
CA GLN A 81 -35.10 3.21 -16.09
C GLN A 81 -36.30 4.09 -16.44
N ASP A 82 -36.04 5.36 -16.71
CA ASP A 82 -37.03 6.22 -17.34
C ASP A 82 -37.18 5.82 -18.81
N LYS A 83 -38.38 5.38 -19.19
CA LYS A 83 -38.69 4.90 -20.55
C LYS A 83 -38.74 6.03 -21.58
N GLY A 84 -38.86 7.29 -21.16
CA GLY A 84 -38.89 8.45 -22.03
C GLY A 84 -37.51 9.02 -22.37
N SER A 85 -36.62 9.13 -21.36
CA SER A 85 -35.27 9.70 -21.54
C SER A 85 -34.16 8.67 -21.72
N GLY A 86 -34.43 7.38 -21.44
CA GLY A 86 -33.42 6.33 -21.48
C GLY A 86 -32.40 6.39 -20.32
N VAL A 87 -32.57 7.32 -19.37
CA VAL A 87 -31.73 7.45 -18.19
C VAL A 87 -31.98 6.26 -17.25
N VAL A 88 -30.89 5.73 -16.67
CA VAL A 88 -30.90 4.64 -15.70
C VAL A 88 -30.40 5.19 -14.37
N SER A 89 -31.27 5.26 -13.36
CA SER A 89 -30.87 5.51 -11.97
C SER A 89 -30.62 4.17 -11.27
N VAL A 90 -29.61 4.14 -10.41
CA VAL A 90 -29.14 2.92 -9.75
C VAL A 90 -29.44 3.01 -8.27
N ASN A 91 -30.02 1.96 -7.71
CA ASN A 91 -30.16 1.78 -6.28
C ASN A 91 -29.27 0.63 -5.81
N ILE A 92 -28.37 0.89 -4.87
CA ILE A 92 -27.54 -0.14 -4.23
C ILE A 92 -27.95 -0.20 -2.75
N ARG A 93 -28.53 -1.32 -2.32
CA ARG A 93 -28.89 -1.57 -0.91
C ARG A 93 -29.77 -0.48 -0.28
N GLY A 94 -30.67 0.12 -1.05
CA GLY A 94 -31.59 1.16 -0.57
C GLY A 94 -31.10 2.59 -0.80
N GLU A 95 -29.85 2.79 -1.24
CA GLU A 95 -29.29 4.10 -1.57
C GLU A 95 -29.37 4.35 -3.07
N ASN A 96 -29.89 5.50 -3.48
CA ASN A 96 -30.01 5.90 -4.89
C ASN A 96 -28.81 6.76 -5.32
N GLY A 97 -28.34 6.56 -6.56
CA GLY A 97 -27.34 7.39 -7.23
C GLY A 97 -27.77 7.79 -8.65
#